data_AF-I4A355-F1
#
_entry.id   AF-I4A355-F1
#
_cell.length_a   1.000
_cell.length_b   1.000
_cell.length_c   1.000
_cell.angle_alpha   90.00
_cell.angle_beta   90.00
_cell.angle_gamma   90.00
#
_symmetry.space_group_name_H-M   'P 1'
#
loop_
_entity.id
_entity.type
_entity.pdbx_description
1 polymer ?
#
loop_
_entity_poly.entity_id
_entity_poly.type
_entity_poly.pdbx_seq_one_letter_code
_entity_poly.pdbx_strand_id
1 'polypeptide(L)'
;MEKVSISLTPEQLNAMLASLNEIPHTIGDTPAQRAVQSIFDEVLTKLYKKQIDKRNEPQNKAFKLKLKHHEAYALSEMLLHTRELLPPHFFFEKNAILQINFQISEQL
;
A
#
# COMPACT_ATOMS: atom_id res chain seq x y z
N MET A 1 -0.67 18.50 10.24
CA MET A 1 0.04 17.29 9.79
C MET A 1 -0.06 17.21 8.29
N GLU A 2 1.09 17.20 7.61
CA GLU A 2 1.17 17.01 6.17
C GLU A 2 0.54 15.66 5.79
N LYS A 3 -0.22 15.67 4.69
CA LYS A 3 -0.89 14.49 4.16
C LYS A 3 -0.21 14.14 2.84
N VAL A 4 0.13 12.87 2.69
CA VAL A 4 0.63 12.31 1.44
C VAL A 4 -0.57 11.96 0.57
N SER A 5 -0.54 12.39 -0.70
CA SER A 5 -1.57 12.10 -1.68
C SER A 5 -1.03 11.17 -2.75
N ILE A 6 -1.61 9.97 -2.87
CA ILE A 6 -1.23 8.96 -3.86
C ILE A 6 -2.32 8.90 -4.93
N SER A 7 -1.95 8.94 -6.21
CA SER A 7 -2.85 8.72 -7.33
C SER A 7 -2.79 7.25 -7.75
N LEU A 8 -3.95 6.61 -7.79
CA LEU A 8 -4.11 5.17 -8.01
C LEU A 8 -5.28 4.91 -8.96
N THR A 9 -5.22 3.82 -9.72
CA THR A 9 -6.40 3.23 -10.36
C THR A 9 -6.95 2.07 -9.51
N PRO A 10 -8.22 1.64 -9.70
CA PRO A 10 -8.75 0.46 -9.03
C PRO A 10 -7.90 -0.79 -9.29
N GLU A 11 -7.36 -0.94 -10.50
CA GLU A 11 -6.46 -2.02 -10.87
C GLU A 11 -5.17 -2.02 -10.03
N GLN A 12 -4.52 -0.86 -9.89
CA GLN A 12 -3.32 -0.71 -9.07
C GLN A 12 -3.60 -0.97 -7.58
N LEU A 13 -4.76 -0.52 -7.07
CA LEU A 13 -5.19 -0.81 -5.71
C LEU A 13 -5.38 -2.32 -5.48
N ASN A 14 -6.02 -3.00 -6.44
CA ASN A 14 -6.24 -4.45 -6.37
C ASN A 14 -4.92 -5.22 -6.43
N ALA A 15 -4.00 -4.85 -7.32
CA ALA A 15 -2.68 -5.47 -7.42
C ALA A 15 -1.87 -5.30 -6.14
N MET A 16 -1.88 -4.09 -5.56
CA MET A 16 -1.25 -3.84 -4.26
C MET A 16 -1.87 -4.72 -3.15
N LEU A 17 -3.19 -4.81 -3.06
CA LEU A 17 -3.85 -5.64 -2.04
C LEU A 17 -3.60 -7.13 -2.25
N ALA A 18 -3.60 -7.61 -3.50
CA ALA A 18 -3.24 -8.99 -3.82
C ALA A 18 -1.81 -9.32 -3.37
N SER A 19 -0.88 -8.39 -3.62
CA SER A 19 0.52 -8.50 -3.19
C SER A 19 0.65 -8.62 -1.68
N LEU A 20 -0.07 -7.74 -0.96
CA LEU A 20 -0.05 -7.70 0.49
C LEU A 20 -0.62 -9.00 1.07
N ASN A 21 -1.65 -9.58 0.46
CA ASN A 21 -2.21 -10.85 0.92
C ASN A 21 -1.32 -12.07 0.66
N GLU A 22 -0.45 -12.01 -0.35
CA GLU A 22 0.45 -13.12 -0.69
C GLU A 22 1.60 -13.24 0.31
N ILE A 23 2.07 -12.12 0.86
CA ILE A 23 3.22 -12.07 1.75
C ILE A 23 2.74 -11.92 3.20
N PRO A 24 3.02 -12.89 4.10
CA PRO A 24 2.66 -12.77 5.50
C PRO A 24 3.20 -11.46 6.10
N HIS A 25 2.30 -10.65 6.66
CA HIS A 25 2.63 -9.43 7.41
C HIS A 25 3.13 -9.79 8.81
N THR A 26 4.23 -10.53 8.90
CA THR A 26 4.78 -10.96 10.19
C THR A 26 6.23 -10.54 10.27
N ILE A 27 6.50 -9.30 10.70
CA ILE A 27 7.79 -8.97 11.29
C ILE A 27 7.57 -7.92 12.38
N GLY A 28 7.83 -8.30 13.63
CA GLY A 28 7.90 -7.33 14.71
C GLY A 28 8.38 -7.88 16.04
N ASP A 29 9.66 -8.23 16.11
CA ASP A 29 10.30 -8.63 17.37
C ASP A 29 10.54 -7.43 18.30
N THR A 30 10.52 -6.21 17.74
CA THR A 30 10.74 -4.97 18.49
C THR A 30 9.44 -4.16 18.68
N PRO A 31 9.34 -3.35 19.76
CA PRO A 31 8.20 -2.44 19.95
C PRO A 31 7.97 -1.47 18.79
N ALA A 32 9.04 -0.99 18.14
CA ALA A 32 8.95 -0.08 17.00
C ALA A 32 8.28 -0.74 15.79
N GLN A 33 8.66 -1.98 15.46
CA GLN A 33 8.04 -2.74 14.36
C GLN A 33 6.57 -3.05 14.65
N ARG A 34 6.23 -3.41 15.90
CA ARG A 34 4.82 -3.62 16.30
C ARG A 34 3.98 -2.35 16.15
N ALA A 35 4.56 -1.18 16.42
CA ALA A 35 3.87 0.10 16.21
C ALA A 35 3.63 0.36 14.72
N VAL A 36 4.63 0.10 13.86
CA VAL A 36 4.47 0.20 12.40
C VAL A 36 3.38 -0.76 11.90
N GLN A 37 3.39 -2.01 12.36
CA GLN A 37 2.36 -2.99 12.02
C GLN A 37 0.96 -2.53 12.46
N SER A 38 0.81 -2.03 13.69
CA SER A 38 -0.48 -1.53 14.19
C SER A 38 -1.00 -0.37 13.33
N ILE A 39 -0.13 0.55 12.91
CA ILE A 39 -0.51 1.63 12.00
C ILE A 39 -0.89 1.06 10.62
N PHE A 40 -0.12 0.10 10.14
CA PHE A 40 -0.38 -0.55 8.86
C PHE A 40 -1.72 -1.29 8.84
N ASP A 41 -2.12 -1.97 9.92
CA ASP A 41 -3.41 -2.66 10.01
C ASP A 41 -4.59 -1.68 9.86
N GLU A 42 -4.46 -0.47 10.44
CA GLU A 42 -5.42 0.62 10.22
C GLU A 42 -5.43 1.09 8.77
N VAL A 43 -4.26 1.22 8.15
CA VAL A 43 -4.14 1.59 6.72
C VAL A 43 -4.75 0.52 5.84
N LEU A 44 -4.47 -0.76 6.08
CA LEU A 44 -4.99 -1.89 5.33
C LEU A 44 -6.52 -1.91 5.37
N THR A 45 -7.12 -1.67 6.54
CA THR A 45 -8.57 -1.51 6.68
C THR A 45 -9.12 -0.37 5.80
N LYS A 46 -8.40 0.76 5.71
CA LYS A 46 -8.80 1.87 4.81
C LYS A 46 -8.66 1.50 3.34
N LEU A 47 -7.62 0.76 2.97
CA LEU A 47 -7.40 0.28 1.60
C LEU A 47 -8.53 -0.66 1.16
N TYR A 48 -8.94 -1.61 2.02
CA TYR A 48 -10.08 -2.48 1.75
C TYR A 48 -11.40 -1.72 1.61
N LYS A 49 -11.67 -0.75 2.48
CA LYS A 49 -12.83 0.14 2.32
C LYS A 49 -12.78 0.85 0.96
N LYS A 50 -11.61 1.36 0.58
CA LYS A 50 -11.42 2.03 -0.71
C LYS A 50 -11.63 1.08 -1.89
N GLN A 51 -11.22 -0.19 -1.77
CA GLN A 51 -11.44 -1.20 -2.80
C GLN A 51 -12.95 -1.43 -3.03
N ILE A 52 -13.71 -1.56 -1.94
CA ILE A 52 -15.16 -1.71 -1.99
C ILE A 52 -15.82 -0.46 -2.62
N ASP A 53 -15.40 0.74 -2.20
CA ASP A 53 -15.91 2.01 -2.77
C ASP A 53 -15.69 2.07 -4.30
N LYS A 54 -14.58 1.51 -4.78
CA LYS A 54 -14.11 1.62 -6.17
C LYS A 54 -14.45 0.43 -7.05
N ARG A 55 -15.09 -0.61 -6.52
CA ARG A 55 -15.37 -1.87 -7.24
C ARG A 55 -16.17 -1.72 -8.53
N ASN A 56 -17.03 -0.70 -8.60
CA ASN A 56 -17.89 -0.43 -9.76
C ASN A 56 -17.33 0.67 -10.68
N GLU A 57 -16.18 1.26 -10.37
CA GLU A 57 -15.53 2.24 -11.23
C GLU A 57 -14.71 1.55 -12.33
N PRO A 58 -14.50 2.20 -13.49
CA PRO A 58 -13.59 1.68 -14.51
C PRO A 58 -12.20 1.41 -13.94
N GLN A 59 -11.60 0.27 -14.28
CA GLN A 59 -10.34 -0.20 -13.68
C GLN A 59 -9.15 0.75 -13.94
N ASN A 60 -9.24 1.60 -14.96
CA ASN A 60 -8.24 2.61 -15.33
C ASN A 60 -8.57 4.02 -14.82
N LYS A 61 -9.68 4.22 -14.09
CA LYS A 61 -10.08 5.55 -13.62
C LYS A 61 -9.27 5.94 -12.38
N ALA A 62 -8.37 6.90 -12.54
CA ALA A 62 -7.55 7.39 -11.44
C ALA A 62 -8.38 8.05 -10.32
N PHE A 63 -7.97 7.82 -9.08
CA PHE A 63 -8.49 8.47 -7.88
C PHE A 63 -7.33 8.78 -6.91
N LYS A 64 -7.58 9.70 -5.96
CA LYS A 64 -6.59 10.08 -4.94
C LYS A 64 -6.88 9.39 -3.61
N LEU A 65 -5.87 8.72 -3.06
CA LEU A 65 -5.84 8.25 -1.68
C LEU A 65 -5.02 9.23 -0.85
N LYS A 66 -5.59 9.73 0.25
CA LYS A 66 -4.92 10.65 1.18
C LYS A 66 -4.58 9.90 2.46
N LEU A 67 -3.30 9.88 2.81
CA LEU A 67 -2.77 9.27 4.03
C LEU A 67 -2.14 10.34 4.91
N LYS A 68 -2.18 10.14 6.24
CA LYS A 68 -1.32 10.92 7.13
C LYS A 68 0.14 10.52 6.90
N HIS A 69 1.09 11.40 7.23
CA HIS A 69 2.52 11.12 7.04
C HIS A 69 2.97 9.76 7.62
N HIS A 70 2.60 9.43 8.88
CA HIS A 70 2.94 8.12 9.48
C HIS A 70 2.22 6.93 8.83
N GLU A 71 1.00 7.14 8.30
CA GLU A 71 0.26 6.10 7.56
C GLU A 71 0.94 5.81 6.21
N ALA A 72 1.41 6.85 5.54
CA ALA A 72 2.15 6.73 4.29
C ALA A 72 3.51 6.06 4.50
N TYR A 73 4.22 6.42 5.57
CA TYR A 73 5.47 5.77 5.96
C TYR A 73 5.26 4.27 6.24
N ALA A 74 4.27 3.91 7.08
CA ALA A 74 3.98 2.52 7.39
C ALA A 74 3.59 1.71 6.14
N LEU A 75 2.80 2.30 5.23
CA LEU A 75 2.48 1.67 3.95
C LEU A 75 3.75 1.44 3.11
N SER A 76 4.61 2.45 2.99
CA SER A 76 5.83 2.36 2.20
C SER A 76 6.75 1.22 2.64
N GLU A 77 6.99 1.11 3.96
CA GLU A 77 7.81 0.05 4.53
C GLU A 77 7.26 -1.33 4.20
N MET A 78 5.95 -1.54 4.39
CA MET A 78 5.31 -2.83 4.13
C MET A 78 5.30 -3.17 2.64
N LEU A 79 5.14 -2.17 1.77
CA LEU A 79 5.19 -2.35 0.32
C LEU A 79 6.60 -2.70 -0.18
N LEU A 80 7.64 -2.05 0.34
CA LEU A 80 9.03 -2.39 0.01
C LEU A 80 9.33 -3.84 0.38
N HIS A 81 8.99 -4.23 1.62
CA HIS A 81 9.16 -5.59 2.10
C HIS A 81 8.38 -6.61 1.24
N THR A 82 7.12 -6.31 0.94
CA THR A 82 6.28 -7.17 0.07
C THR A 82 6.90 -7.34 -1.31
N ARG A 83 7.38 -6.27 -1.94
CA ARG A 83 8.00 -6.31 -3.27
C ARG A 83 9.26 -7.19 -3.31
N GLU A 84 10.05 -7.17 -2.25
CA GLU A 84 11.26 -8.01 -2.12
C GLU A 84 10.92 -9.50 -2.03
N LEU A 85 9.85 -9.84 -1.30
CA LEU A 85 9.44 -11.23 -1.08
C LEU A 85 8.52 -11.80 -2.16
N LEU A 86 7.84 -10.94 -2.93
CA LEU A 86 6.97 -11.39 -4.01
C LEU A 86 7.73 -12.25 -5.02
N PRO A 87 7.16 -13.38 -5.49
CA PRO A 87 7.79 -14.18 -6.53
C PRO A 87 8.01 -13.39 -7.83
N PRO A 88 9.00 -13.77 -8.67
CA PRO A 88 9.33 -13.02 -9.88
C PRO A 88 8.21 -12.87 -10.90
N HIS A 89 7.23 -13.78 -10.92
CA HIS A 89 6.12 -13.77 -11.87
C HIS A 89 5.03 -12.73 -11.55
N PHE A 90 5.06 -12.10 -10.37
CA PHE A 90 4.20 -10.98 -9.96
C PHE A 90 4.71 -9.65 -10.54
N PHE A 91 4.99 -9.59 -11.84
CA PHE A 91 5.62 -8.43 -12.47
C PHE A 91 4.73 -7.17 -12.39
N PHE A 92 3.43 -7.34 -12.61
CA PHE A 92 2.47 -6.25 -12.59
C PHE A 92 2.35 -5.63 -11.19
N GLU A 93 2.21 -6.47 -10.18
CA GLU A 93 2.15 -6.13 -8.77
C GLU A 93 3.41 -5.40 -8.30
N LYS A 94 4.59 -5.93 -8.64
CA LYS A 94 5.87 -5.31 -8.29
C LYS A 94 6.01 -3.92 -8.90
N ASN A 95 5.51 -3.71 -10.12
CA ASN A 95 5.51 -2.38 -10.76
C ASN A 95 4.50 -1.43 -10.11
N ALA A 96 3.29 -1.92 -9.80
CA ALA A 96 2.29 -1.13 -9.08
C ALA A 96 2.85 -0.67 -7.72
N ILE A 97 3.44 -1.57 -6.95
CA ILE A 97 4.11 -1.25 -5.69
C ILE A 97 5.19 -0.19 -5.88
N LEU A 98 6.06 -0.36 -6.88
CA LEU A 98 7.15 0.58 -7.13
C LEU A 98 6.63 1.99 -7.43
N GLN A 99 5.59 2.10 -8.26
CA GLN A 99 4.95 3.38 -8.58
C GLN A 99 4.29 4.04 -7.37
N ILE A 100 3.68 3.24 -6.48
CA ILE A 100 3.05 3.74 -5.26
C ILE A 100 4.12 4.25 -4.28
N ASN A 101 5.18 3.47 -4.07
CA ASN A 101 6.28 3.86 -3.19
C ASN A 101 7.02 5.09 -3.70
N PHE A 102 7.23 5.22 -5.01
CA PHE A 102 7.82 6.42 -5.59
C PHE A 102 7.01 7.67 -5.23
N GLN A 103 5.69 7.65 -5.45
CA GLN A 103 4.80 8.77 -5.10
C GLN A 103 4.81 9.10 -3.61
N ILE A 104 4.92 8.09 -2.74
CA ILE A 104 5.04 8.30 -1.29
C ILE A 104 6.38 8.97 -0.97
N SER A 105 7.48 8.44 -1.49
CA SER A 105 8.84 8.92 -1.21
C SER A 105 9.10 10.35 -1.66
N GLU A 106 8.44 10.83 -2.71
CA GLU A 106 8.54 12.23 -3.15
C GLU A 106 7.87 13.23 -2.18
N GLN A 107 7.06 12.73 -1.23
CA GLN A 107 6.25 13.53 -0.31
C GLN A 107 6.57 13.28 1.17
N LEU A 108 7.53 12.40 1.48
CA LEU A 108 8.04 12.14 2.82
C LEU A 108 9.32 12.94 3.08
#